data_AF-A0A1A1VRA0-F1
#
_entry.id   AF-A0A1A1VRA0-F1
#
_cell.length_a   1.000
_cell.length_b   1.000
_cell.length_c   1.000
_cell.angle_alpha   90.00
_cell.angle_beta   90.00
_cell.angle_gamma   90.00
#
_symmetry.space_group_name_H-M   'P 1'
#
loop_
_entity.id
_entity.type
_entity.pdbx_description
1 polymer ?
#
loop_
_entity_poly.entity_id
_entity_poly.type
_entity_poly.pdbx_seq_one_letter_code
_entity_poly.pdbx_strand_id
1 'polypeptide(L)'
;MSSRLEFGHDDGNDDDNIDPRRIRSRNRLLDAAAALLTSGGIEAVTIDAVTKASKVARTTLYRHFNNSSQLLAATFERLLPQVTPPAPASGTLRERLIELLTRQAALFADAPLHVTALAWLALGPTATTDHTSGEHAPRALRARVIDQYRQPFDAILQSTEARAELGDFDVELVLCQLIGPFAFARMTGLRTMAAHDCTRIVDDFLAAHRHNDSEPATTQAGDIFTAGQAANSASGQTRTDTRAGRG
;
A
#
# COMPACT_ATOMS: atom_id res chain seq x y z
N MET A 1 -6.95 -10.13 -65.01
CA MET A 1 -6.83 -8.87 -64.26
C MET A 1 -7.47 -9.08 -62.90
N SER A 2 -6.72 -8.73 -61.85
CA SER A 2 -7.16 -8.41 -60.48
C SER A 2 -8.08 -9.38 -59.74
N SER A 3 -7.58 -10.00 -58.67
CA SER A 3 -7.64 -9.35 -57.36
C SER A 3 -6.74 -10.09 -56.37
N ARG A 4 -5.74 -9.36 -55.85
CA ARG A 4 -4.74 -9.82 -54.89
C ARG A 4 -4.87 -8.92 -53.68
N LEU A 5 -5.58 -9.37 -52.65
CA LEU A 5 -5.53 -8.81 -51.29
C LEU A 5 -6.08 -9.85 -50.31
N GLU A 6 -5.20 -10.59 -49.63
CA GLU A 6 -5.46 -11.02 -48.26
C GLU A 6 -4.20 -10.76 -47.44
N PHE A 7 -4.33 -9.74 -46.59
CA PHE A 7 -3.45 -9.45 -45.47
C PHE A 7 -3.68 -10.55 -44.42
N GLY A 8 -2.66 -11.37 -44.16
CA GLY A 8 -2.55 -12.15 -42.94
C GLY A 8 -1.47 -11.50 -42.08
N HIS A 9 -1.91 -10.83 -41.02
CA HIS A 9 -1.09 -10.21 -39.99
C HIS A 9 -0.23 -11.29 -39.33
N ASP A 10 1.09 -11.25 -39.59
CA ASP A 10 2.07 -12.00 -38.81
C ASP A 10 2.30 -11.21 -37.52
N ASP A 11 1.36 -11.34 -36.57
CA ASP A 11 1.58 -10.96 -35.17
C ASP A 11 2.54 -11.99 -34.57
N GLY A 12 3.80 -11.87 -34.97
CA GLY A 12 4.93 -12.53 -34.34
C GLY A 12 5.02 -12.04 -32.90
N ASN A 13 4.58 -12.90 -32.00
CA ASN A 13 4.78 -12.90 -30.55
C ASN A 13 6.17 -12.36 -30.16
N ASP A 14 6.29 -11.05 -29.91
CA ASP A 14 7.54 -10.35 -29.59
C ASP A 14 7.95 -10.53 -28.11
N ASP A 15 7.40 -11.55 -27.44
CA ASP A 15 7.56 -11.81 -26.01
C ASP A 15 8.60 -12.91 -25.69
N ASP A 16 9.23 -13.50 -26.71
CA ASP A 16 10.10 -14.69 -26.56
C ASP A 16 11.62 -14.47 -26.77
N ASN A 17 12.13 -13.24 -26.78
CA ASN A 17 13.59 -13.03 -26.92
C ASN A 17 14.19 -11.99 -25.96
N ILE A 18 14.07 -12.25 -24.66
CA ILE A 18 14.88 -11.55 -23.66
C ILE A 18 16.35 -11.96 -23.84
N ASP A 19 17.16 -11.10 -24.48
CA ASP A 19 18.60 -11.33 -24.70
C ASP A 19 19.30 -11.81 -23.41
N PRO A 20 19.87 -13.04 -23.40
CA PRO A 20 20.58 -13.59 -22.24
C PRO A 20 21.70 -12.69 -21.70
N ARG A 21 22.31 -11.86 -22.55
CA ARG A 21 23.33 -10.88 -22.15
C ARG A 21 22.72 -9.73 -21.37
N ARG A 22 21.50 -9.31 -21.73
CA ARG A 22 20.74 -8.29 -21.01
C ARG A 22 20.38 -8.79 -19.61
N ILE A 23 19.90 -10.03 -19.48
CA ILE A 23 19.62 -10.66 -18.16
C ILE A 23 20.90 -10.72 -17.31
N ARG A 24 22.00 -11.21 -17.88
CA ARG A 24 23.27 -11.35 -17.15
C ARG A 24 23.81 -10.01 -16.65
N SER A 25 23.75 -8.96 -17.47
CA SER A 25 24.20 -7.62 -17.08
C SER A 25 23.29 -7.02 -16.00
N ARG A 26 21.96 -7.19 -16.10
CA ARG A 26 21.02 -6.78 -15.06
C ARG A 26 21.30 -7.48 -13.74
N ASN A 27 21.51 -8.80 -13.76
CA ASN A 27 21.77 -9.57 -12.54
C ASN A 27 23.07 -9.13 -11.86
N ARG A 28 24.15 -8.91 -12.63
CA ARG A 28 25.41 -8.39 -12.07
C ARG A 28 25.29 -7.00 -11.44
N LEU A 29 24.46 -6.13 -12.02
CA LEU A 29 24.16 -4.81 -11.45
C LEU A 29 23.41 -4.95 -10.11
N LEU A 30 22.39 -5.82 -10.05
CA LEU A 30 21.62 -6.08 -8.84
C LEU A 30 22.44 -6.80 -7.76
N ASP A 31 23.33 -7.73 -8.13
CA ASP A 31 24.24 -8.41 -7.20
C ASP A 31 25.16 -7.40 -6.52
N ALA A 32 25.75 -6.50 -7.31
CA ALA A 32 26.63 -5.45 -6.81
C ALA A 32 25.87 -4.44 -5.93
N ALA A 33 24.67 -4.02 -6.35
CA ALA A 33 23.85 -3.10 -5.57
C ALA A 33 23.41 -3.72 -4.23
N ALA A 34 23.02 -5.00 -4.23
CA ALA A 34 22.65 -5.72 -3.01
C ALA A 34 23.82 -5.82 -2.03
N ALA A 35 25.02 -6.14 -2.51
CA ALA A 35 26.22 -6.19 -1.67
C ALA A 35 26.57 -4.83 -1.06
N LEU A 36 26.44 -3.75 -1.84
CA LEU A 36 26.65 -2.38 -1.35
C LEU A 36 25.60 -1.98 -0.33
N LEU A 37 24.33 -2.33 -0.57
CA LEU A 37 23.24 -2.03 0.34
C LEU A 37 23.41 -2.74 1.70
N THR A 38 23.77 -4.03 1.68
CA THR A 38 24.01 -4.81 2.90
C THR A 38 25.22 -4.31 3.70
N SER A 39 26.27 -3.81 3.04
CA SER A 39 27.51 -3.40 3.72
C SER A 39 27.53 -1.93 4.14
N GLY A 40 26.87 -1.04 3.40
CA GLY A 40 26.97 0.41 3.59
C GLY A 40 25.63 1.16 3.57
N GLY A 41 24.50 0.45 3.54
CA GLY A 41 23.17 1.07 3.53
C GLY A 41 22.82 1.77 2.22
N ILE A 42 21.73 2.54 2.25
CA ILE A 42 21.11 3.15 1.05
C ILE A 42 22.09 4.10 0.34
N GLU A 43 22.84 4.91 1.10
CA GLU A 43 23.77 5.90 0.56
C GLU A 43 24.97 5.28 -0.18
N ALA A 44 25.35 4.04 0.16
CA ALA A 44 26.42 3.33 -0.52
C ALA A 44 26.04 2.87 -1.94
N VAL A 45 24.74 2.80 -2.26
CA VAL A 45 24.23 2.36 -3.57
C VAL A 45 24.20 3.54 -4.54
N THR A 46 25.38 3.89 -5.04
CA THR A 46 25.55 4.91 -6.09
C THR A 46 25.81 4.28 -7.46
N ILE A 47 25.46 4.99 -8.53
CA ILE A 47 25.76 4.57 -9.92
C ILE A 47 27.25 4.22 -10.10
N ASP A 48 28.14 5.00 -9.48
CA ASP A 48 29.59 4.79 -9.61
C ASP A 48 30.09 3.60 -8.82
N ALA A 49 29.62 3.44 -7.58
CA ALA A 49 29.93 2.25 -6.80
C ALA A 49 29.42 0.97 -7.48
N VAL A 50 28.20 0.99 -8.01
CA VAL A 50 27.56 -0.17 -8.66
C VAL A 50 28.25 -0.51 -9.97
N THR A 51 28.55 0.45 -10.83
CA THR A 51 29.26 0.19 -12.10
C THR A 51 30.67 -0.36 -11.85
N LYS A 52 31.39 0.18 -10.87
CA LYS A 52 32.70 -0.31 -10.44
C LYS A 52 32.64 -1.74 -9.92
N ALA A 53 31.72 -2.03 -9.00
CA ALA A 53 31.59 -3.35 -8.37
C ALA A 53 31.05 -4.41 -9.35
N SER A 54 30.04 -4.06 -10.15
CA SER A 54 29.45 -4.98 -11.13
C SER A 54 30.35 -5.22 -12.34
N LYS A 55 31.31 -4.33 -12.61
CA LYS A 55 32.11 -4.26 -13.86
C LYS A 55 31.21 -4.24 -15.11
N VAL A 56 30.11 -3.50 -15.03
CA VAL A 56 29.19 -3.21 -16.14
C VAL A 56 29.31 -1.73 -16.48
N ALA A 57 29.37 -1.40 -17.77
CA ALA A 57 29.50 -0.02 -18.22
C ALA A 57 28.31 0.84 -17.78
N ARG A 58 28.56 2.11 -17.44
CA ARG A 58 27.54 3.08 -17.03
C ARG A 58 26.42 3.23 -18.07
N THR A 59 26.75 3.21 -19.36
CA THR A 59 25.76 3.26 -20.45
C THR A 59 24.84 2.04 -20.45
N THR A 60 25.33 0.85 -20.10
CA THR A 60 24.52 -0.36 -19.96
C THR A 60 23.65 -0.30 -18.71
N LEU A 61 24.14 0.25 -17.60
CA LEU A 61 23.33 0.47 -16.40
C LEU A 61 22.11 1.34 -16.73
N TYR A 62 22.31 2.48 -17.41
CA TYR A 62 21.19 3.36 -17.77
C TYR A 62 20.18 2.75 -18.75
N ARG A 63 20.54 1.71 -19.51
CA ARG A 63 19.58 0.92 -20.32
C ARG A 63 18.68 0.02 -19.47
N HIS A 64 19.09 -0.32 -18.26
CA HIS A 64 18.32 -1.13 -17.31
C HIS A 64 17.59 -0.29 -16.27
N PHE A 65 18.24 0.78 -15.82
CA PHE A 65 17.76 1.63 -14.73
C PHE A 65 17.95 3.11 -15.10
N ASN A 66 16.85 3.81 -15.31
CA ASN A 66 16.81 5.21 -15.70
C ASN A 66 17.39 6.15 -14.63
N ASN A 67 17.39 5.72 -13.35
CA ASN A 67 17.98 6.47 -12.23
C ASN A 67 18.38 5.54 -11.08
N SER A 68 19.11 6.10 -10.10
CA SER A 68 19.59 5.36 -8.91
C SER A 68 18.43 4.82 -8.06
N SER A 69 17.30 5.52 -8.02
CA SER A 69 16.09 5.09 -7.30
C SER A 69 15.50 3.82 -7.88
N GLN A 70 15.45 3.69 -9.21
CA GLN A 70 14.94 2.51 -9.88
C GLN A 70 15.87 1.30 -9.66
N LEU A 71 17.19 1.53 -9.68
CA LEU A 71 18.16 0.51 -9.32
C LEU A 71 17.97 0.05 -7.87
N LEU A 72 17.84 1.00 -6.94
CA LEU A 72 17.65 0.73 -5.53
C LEU A 72 16.34 -0.01 -5.27
N ALA A 73 15.24 0.43 -5.87
CA ALA A 73 13.96 -0.27 -5.79
C ALA A 73 14.06 -1.72 -6.29
N ALA A 74 14.66 -1.94 -7.47
CA ALA A 74 14.88 -3.28 -7.99
C ALA A 74 15.84 -4.13 -7.12
N THR A 75 16.73 -3.48 -6.37
CA THR A 75 17.62 -4.14 -5.40
C THR A 75 16.84 -4.57 -4.16
N PHE A 76 15.95 -3.71 -3.64
CA PHE A 76 15.02 -4.07 -2.57
C PHE A 76 14.05 -5.16 -3.01
N GLU A 77 13.49 -5.09 -4.22
CA GLU A 77 12.64 -6.14 -4.79
C GLU A 77 13.32 -7.51 -4.79
N ARG A 78 14.65 -7.53 -4.98
CA ARG A 78 15.44 -8.75 -4.96
C ARG A 78 15.78 -9.24 -3.55
N LEU A 79 15.96 -8.32 -2.60
CA LEU A 79 16.34 -8.63 -1.22
C LEU A 79 15.14 -8.92 -0.31
N LEU A 80 13.98 -8.33 -0.62
CA LEU A 80 12.73 -8.57 0.06
C LEU A 80 12.03 -9.74 -0.64
N PRO A 81 11.94 -10.91 0.01
CA PRO A 81 11.29 -12.04 -0.60
C PRO A 81 9.83 -11.70 -0.88
N GLN A 82 9.36 -12.00 -2.09
CA GLN A 82 7.96 -11.83 -2.45
C GLN A 82 7.14 -12.97 -1.86
N VAL A 83 6.01 -12.64 -1.24
CA VAL A 83 5.03 -13.63 -0.83
C VAL A 83 4.01 -13.78 -1.95
N THR A 84 3.95 -14.97 -2.52
CA THR A 84 2.84 -15.32 -3.41
C THR A 84 1.56 -15.43 -2.58
N PRO A 85 0.50 -14.68 -2.91
CA PRO A 85 -0.78 -14.82 -2.21
C PRO A 85 -1.38 -16.21 -2.47
N PRO A 86 -2.16 -16.76 -1.53
CA PRO A 86 -2.91 -17.98 -1.75
C PRO A 86 -3.96 -17.81 -2.87
N ALA A 87 -4.22 -18.89 -3.60
CA ALA A 87 -5.19 -18.86 -4.69
C ALA A 87 -6.59 -18.52 -4.16
N PRO A 88 -7.44 -17.78 -4.90
CA PRO A 88 -8.78 -17.42 -4.43
C PRO A 88 -9.65 -18.63 -4.05
N ALA A 89 -9.43 -19.79 -4.69
CA ALA A 89 -10.16 -21.02 -4.42
C ALA A 89 -9.65 -21.82 -3.20
N SER A 90 -8.62 -21.34 -2.48
CA SER A 90 -7.98 -22.11 -1.41
C SER A 90 -8.69 -22.06 -0.05
N GLY A 91 -9.83 -21.36 0.04
CA GLY A 91 -10.62 -21.29 1.26
C GLY A 91 -11.31 -19.95 1.46
N THR A 92 -11.87 -19.78 2.65
CA THR A 92 -12.49 -18.54 3.12
C THR A 92 -11.49 -17.39 3.17
N LEU A 93 -11.99 -16.15 3.20
CA LEU A 93 -11.19 -14.94 3.43
C LEU A 93 -10.24 -15.10 4.63
N ARG A 94 -10.77 -15.62 5.74
CA ARG A 94 -10.02 -15.88 6.97
C ARG A 94 -8.85 -16.82 6.73
N GLU A 95 -9.09 -17.97 6.13
CA GLU A 95 -8.05 -18.98 5.87
C GLU A 95 -6.95 -18.41 4.96
N ARG A 96 -7.34 -17.68 3.91
CA ARG A 96 -6.41 -17.02 2.99
C ARG A 96 -5.56 -15.96 3.69
N LEU A 97 -6.14 -15.15 4.57
CA LEU A 97 -5.39 -14.16 5.36
C LEU A 97 -4.41 -14.83 6.35
N ILE A 98 -4.84 -15.90 7.04
CA ILE A 98 -3.96 -16.65 7.96
C ILE A 98 -2.79 -17.26 7.19
N GLU A 99 -3.05 -17.86 6.03
CA GLU A 99 -2.02 -18.44 5.19
C GLU A 99 -1.03 -17.37 4.72
N LEU A 100 -1.52 -16.22 4.23
CA LEU A 100 -0.69 -15.11 3.81
C LEU A 100 0.19 -14.59 4.95
N LEU A 101 -0.39 -14.33 6.14
CA LEU A 101 0.37 -13.86 7.30
C LEU A 101 1.38 -14.90 7.78
N THR A 102 1.07 -16.18 7.71
CA THR A 102 2.00 -17.26 8.07
C THR A 102 3.21 -17.28 7.14
N ARG A 103 2.99 -17.15 5.82
CA ARG A 103 4.08 -17.02 4.84
C ARG A 103 4.92 -15.77 5.12
N GLN A 104 4.28 -14.64 5.44
CA GLN A 104 4.98 -13.40 5.75
C GLN A 104 5.81 -13.49 7.05
N ALA A 105 5.25 -14.10 8.10
CA ALA A 105 5.93 -14.30 9.37
C ALA A 105 7.19 -15.15 9.21
N ALA A 106 7.15 -16.20 8.37
CA ALA A 106 8.31 -17.00 8.03
C ALA A 106 9.41 -16.15 7.36
N LEU A 107 9.04 -15.28 6.41
CA LEU A 107 10.01 -14.37 5.80
C LEU A 107 10.65 -13.41 6.80
N PHE A 108 9.88 -12.86 7.75
CA PHE A 108 10.44 -12.00 8.79
C PHE A 108 11.39 -12.76 9.74
N ALA A 109 11.09 -14.03 10.04
CA ALA A 109 11.91 -14.87 10.88
C ALA A 109 13.25 -15.23 10.19
N ASP A 110 13.19 -15.61 8.91
CA ASP A 110 14.36 -16.06 8.13
C ASP A 110 15.19 -14.90 7.58
N ALA A 111 14.60 -13.70 7.43
CA ALA A 111 15.32 -12.54 6.94
C ALA A 111 16.43 -12.11 7.93
N PRO A 112 17.64 -11.81 7.42
CA PRO A 112 18.66 -11.14 8.21
C PRO A 112 18.13 -9.80 8.74
N LEU A 113 18.30 -9.53 10.03
CA LEU A 113 17.74 -8.34 10.70
C LEU A 113 18.07 -7.02 10.00
N HIS A 114 19.28 -6.90 9.44
CA HIS A 114 19.70 -5.71 8.71
C HIS A 114 18.85 -5.46 7.45
N VAL A 115 18.37 -6.50 6.76
CA VAL A 115 17.49 -6.34 5.58
C VAL A 115 16.13 -5.79 6.01
N THR A 116 15.56 -6.32 7.11
CA THR A 116 14.31 -5.79 7.69
C THR A 116 14.46 -4.33 8.12
N ALA A 117 15.58 -3.98 8.77
CA ALA A 117 15.87 -2.62 9.18
C ALA A 117 16.05 -1.68 7.98
N LEU A 118 16.73 -2.12 6.92
CA LEU A 118 16.91 -1.33 5.68
C LEU A 118 15.58 -1.08 4.97
N ALA A 119 14.68 -2.07 4.92
CA ALA A 119 13.33 -1.89 4.38
C ALA A 119 12.55 -0.84 5.16
N TRP A 120 12.65 -0.86 6.49
CA TRP A 120 12.02 0.12 7.37
C TRP A 120 12.59 1.53 7.17
N LEU A 121 13.91 1.66 7.04
CA LEU A 121 14.57 2.93 6.72
C LEU A 121 14.16 3.45 5.33
N ALA A 122 14.00 2.56 4.35
CA ALA A 122 13.50 2.91 3.03
C ALA A 122 12.02 3.34 3.04
N LEU A 123 11.22 2.82 3.97
CA LEU A 123 9.87 3.29 4.22
C LEU A 123 9.90 4.70 4.84
N GLY A 124 10.71 4.93 5.88
CA GLY A 124 10.91 6.25 6.50
C GLY A 124 9.65 6.85 7.18
N PRO A 125 9.79 7.94 7.96
CA PRO A 125 8.63 8.67 8.47
C PRO A 125 7.88 9.37 7.32
N THR A 126 6.54 9.47 7.43
CA THR A 126 5.67 10.19 6.48
C THR A 126 5.87 11.71 6.49
N ALA A 127 6.76 12.23 7.35
CA ALA A 127 6.88 13.65 7.61
C ALA A 127 7.47 14.39 6.41
N THR A 128 6.67 15.35 5.95
CA THR A 128 6.98 16.45 5.05
C THR A 128 8.28 17.16 5.45
N THR A 129 9.40 16.76 4.86
CA THR A 129 10.54 17.67 4.70
C THR A 129 10.51 18.16 3.26
N ASP A 130 10.28 19.45 3.14
CA ASP A 130 10.18 20.20 1.90
C ASP A 130 11.58 20.69 1.54
N HIS A 131 12.44 19.86 0.92
CA HIS A 131 13.79 20.27 0.52
C HIS A 131 14.14 19.87 -0.93
N THR A 132 13.78 20.79 -1.84
CA THR A 132 14.50 21.15 -3.07
C THR A 132 15.48 20.12 -3.66
N SER A 133 15.04 19.50 -4.76
CA SER A 133 15.85 19.02 -5.90
C SER A 133 16.61 17.68 -5.80
N GLY A 134 16.47 16.91 -4.70
CA GLY A 134 17.01 15.53 -4.60
C GLY A 134 16.00 14.43 -4.23
N GLU A 135 14.77 14.80 -3.85
CA GLU A 135 13.85 14.00 -3.03
C GLU A 135 12.92 13.02 -3.77
N HIS A 136 13.02 12.92 -5.10
CA HIS A 136 12.15 12.01 -5.87
C HIS A 136 12.58 10.55 -5.73
N ALA A 137 13.87 10.31 -5.50
CA ALA A 137 14.43 8.97 -5.37
C ALA A 137 13.96 8.24 -4.10
N PRO A 138 14.01 8.86 -2.90
CA PRO A 138 13.50 8.25 -1.68
C PRO A 138 11.98 8.00 -1.72
N ARG A 139 11.20 8.93 -2.30
CA ARG A 139 9.74 8.77 -2.41
C ARG A 139 9.34 7.64 -3.34
N ALA A 140 9.97 7.55 -4.51
CA ALA A 140 9.73 6.46 -5.46
C ALA A 140 10.15 5.10 -4.87
N LEU A 141 11.25 5.06 -4.11
CA LEU A 141 11.68 3.86 -3.41
C LEU A 141 10.66 3.44 -2.35
N ARG A 142 10.23 4.36 -1.49
CA ARG A 142 9.20 4.11 -0.47
C ARG A 142 7.94 3.53 -1.11
N ALA A 143 7.44 4.17 -2.18
CA ALA A 143 6.24 3.72 -2.89
C ALA A 143 6.39 2.30 -3.43
N ARG A 144 7.56 1.94 -3.98
CA ARG A 144 7.85 0.58 -4.46
C ARG A 144 7.85 -0.44 -3.34
N VAL A 145 8.48 -0.12 -2.20
CA VAL A 145 8.52 -1.02 -1.05
C VAL A 145 7.10 -1.24 -0.51
N ILE A 146 6.30 -0.17 -0.39
CA ILE A 146 4.89 -0.26 0.00
C ILE A 146 4.10 -1.13 -0.98
N ASP A 147 4.22 -0.88 -2.29
CA ASP A 147 3.52 -1.64 -3.33
C ASP A 147 3.83 -3.14 -3.24
N GLN A 148 5.10 -3.49 -3.01
CA GLN A 148 5.51 -4.87 -2.85
C GLN A 148 4.91 -5.56 -1.61
N TYR A 149 4.79 -4.84 -0.50
CA TYR A 149 4.06 -5.37 0.67
C TYR A 149 2.55 -5.45 0.43
N ARG A 150 2.00 -4.56 -0.40
CA ARG A 150 0.57 -4.43 -0.67
C ARG A 150 0.05 -5.49 -1.64
N GLN A 151 0.81 -5.81 -2.68
CA GLN A 151 0.37 -6.70 -3.77
C GLN A 151 -0.26 -8.02 -3.30
N PRO A 152 0.31 -8.77 -2.33
CA PRO A 152 -0.29 -10.02 -1.89
C PRO A 152 -1.63 -9.82 -1.16
N PHE A 153 -1.79 -8.70 -0.46
CA PHE A 153 -3.05 -8.36 0.21
C PHE A 153 -4.10 -7.89 -0.79
N ASP A 154 -3.75 -7.11 -1.80
CA ASP A 154 -4.67 -6.68 -2.85
C ASP A 154 -5.36 -7.88 -3.51
N ALA A 155 -4.61 -8.96 -3.79
CA ALA A 155 -5.16 -10.18 -4.37
C ALA A 155 -6.26 -10.86 -3.52
N ILE A 156 -6.23 -10.67 -2.20
CA ILE A 156 -7.22 -11.21 -1.26
C ILE A 156 -8.33 -10.18 -1.00
N LEU A 157 -7.95 -8.95 -0.64
CA LEU A 157 -8.86 -7.89 -0.20
C LEU A 157 -9.72 -7.33 -1.32
N GLN A 158 -9.30 -7.41 -2.58
CA GLN A 158 -10.12 -7.01 -3.72
C GLN A 158 -11.20 -8.03 -4.10
N SER A 159 -11.23 -9.21 -3.45
CA SER A 159 -12.25 -10.23 -3.69
C SER A 159 -13.65 -9.78 -3.28
N THR A 160 -14.68 -10.36 -3.91
CA THR A 160 -16.09 -10.07 -3.59
C THR A 160 -16.44 -10.44 -2.15
N GLU A 161 -15.91 -11.56 -1.66
CA GLU A 161 -16.04 -12.01 -0.26
C GLU A 161 -15.47 -10.97 0.71
N ALA A 162 -14.25 -10.47 0.45
CA ALA A 162 -13.63 -9.44 1.30
C ALA A 162 -14.45 -8.15 1.35
N ARG A 163 -14.98 -7.68 0.22
CA ARG A 163 -15.84 -6.48 0.20
C ARG A 163 -17.17 -6.71 0.91
N ALA A 164 -17.74 -7.91 0.84
CA ALA A 164 -18.99 -8.23 1.54
C ALA A 164 -18.79 -8.32 3.06
N GLU A 165 -17.69 -8.91 3.52
CA GLU A 165 -17.42 -9.09 4.95
C GLU A 165 -16.85 -7.83 5.62
N LEU A 166 -15.96 -7.10 4.93
CA LEU A 166 -15.18 -5.99 5.53
C LEU A 166 -15.65 -4.60 5.11
N GLY A 167 -16.44 -4.49 4.05
CA GLY A 167 -16.91 -3.18 3.57
C GLY A 167 -15.85 -2.33 2.90
N ASP A 168 -15.88 -1.04 3.24
CA ASP A 168 -14.84 -0.08 2.87
C ASP A 168 -13.71 -0.11 3.89
N PHE A 169 -12.47 -0.19 3.40
CA PHE A 169 -11.29 -0.30 4.23
C PHE A 169 -10.11 0.46 3.64
N ASP A 170 -9.32 1.08 4.51
CA ASP A 170 -8.03 1.63 4.15
C ASP A 170 -6.99 0.50 4.12
N VAL A 171 -6.59 0.08 2.93
CA VAL A 171 -5.60 -1.00 2.73
C VAL A 171 -4.27 -0.69 3.42
N GLU A 172 -3.84 0.57 3.48
CA GLU A 172 -2.59 0.91 4.17
C GLU A 172 -2.70 0.67 5.68
N LEU A 173 -3.87 0.98 6.25
CA LEU A 173 -4.16 0.69 7.66
C LEU A 173 -4.26 -0.82 7.91
N VAL A 174 -4.91 -1.57 7.02
CA VAL A 174 -4.99 -3.04 7.09
C VAL A 174 -3.58 -3.64 7.11
N LEU A 175 -2.69 -3.17 6.22
CA LEU A 175 -1.29 -3.59 6.21
C LEU A 175 -0.59 -3.27 7.54
N CYS A 176 -0.80 -2.08 8.10
CA CYS A 176 -0.21 -1.70 9.38
C CYS A 176 -0.68 -2.64 10.51
N GLN A 177 -1.96 -3.01 10.54
CA GLN A 177 -2.53 -3.91 11.55
C GLN A 177 -2.05 -5.35 11.39
N LEU A 178 -1.94 -5.84 10.15
CA LEU A 178 -1.59 -7.23 9.87
C LEU A 178 -0.07 -7.48 9.85
N ILE A 179 0.72 -6.56 9.31
CA ILE A 179 2.19 -6.72 9.17
C ILE A 179 2.96 -6.07 10.31
N GLY A 180 2.46 -4.93 10.82
CA GLY A 180 3.12 -4.13 11.84
C GLY A 180 3.58 -4.94 13.06
N PRO A 181 2.74 -5.83 13.64
CA PRO A 181 3.14 -6.65 14.79
C PRO A 181 4.37 -7.53 14.53
N PHE A 182 4.47 -8.14 13.34
CA PHE A 182 5.61 -9.00 12.98
C PHE A 182 6.89 -8.19 12.78
N ALA A 183 6.80 -7.08 12.05
CA ALA A 183 7.92 -6.18 11.84
C ALA A 183 8.43 -5.63 13.17
N PHE A 184 7.52 -5.16 14.04
CA PHE A 184 7.85 -4.62 15.35
C PHE A 184 8.51 -5.66 16.27
N ALA A 185 7.92 -6.85 16.39
CA ALA A 185 8.47 -7.94 17.20
C ALA A 185 9.86 -8.35 16.72
N ARG A 186 10.06 -8.45 15.40
CA ARG A 186 11.35 -8.80 14.79
C ARG A 186 12.42 -7.73 15.05
N MET A 187 12.08 -6.45 14.90
CA MET A 187 13.02 -5.33 15.07
C MET A 187 13.46 -5.12 16.51
N THR A 188 12.50 -5.22 17.44
CA THR A 188 12.76 -4.97 18.87
C THR A 188 13.32 -6.19 19.59
N GLY A 189 13.20 -7.38 19.00
CA GLY A 189 13.48 -8.63 19.68
C GLY A 189 12.52 -8.89 20.85
N LEU A 190 11.41 -8.15 20.94
CA LEU A 190 10.48 -8.20 22.08
C LEU A 190 9.89 -9.60 22.28
N ARG A 191 9.60 -10.29 21.17
CA ARG A 191 9.12 -11.67 21.18
C ARG A 191 9.31 -12.36 19.84
N THR A 192 9.37 -13.69 19.86
CA THR A 192 9.24 -14.52 18.65
C THR A 192 7.76 -14.64 18.28
N MET A 193 7.45 -14.53 16.99
CA MET A 193 6.12 -14.72 16.43
C MET A 193 5.93 -16.17 16.01
N ALA A 194 4.90 -16.83 16.52
CA ALA A 194 4.56 -18.20 16.18
C ALA A 194 3.28 -18.26 15.31
N ALA A 195 2.99 -19.42 14.72
CA ALA A 195 1.83 -19.59 13.85
C ALA A 195 0.49 -19.21 14.52
N HIS A 196 0.34 -19.48 15.82
CA HIS A 196 -0.86 -19.09 16.57
C HIS A 196 -1.04 -17.57 16.68
N ASP A 197 0.05 -16.79 16.62
CA ASP A 197 -0.03 -15.32 16.59
C ASP A 197 -0.64 -14.84 15.28
N CYS A 198 -0.28 -15.47 14.14
CA CYS A 198 -0.89 -15.17 12.85
C CYS A 198 -2.40 -15.39 12.90
N THR A 199 -2.85 -16.53 13.42
CA THR A 199 -4.28 -16.83 13.59
C THR A 199 -4.98 -15.77 14.43
N ARG A 200 -4.40 -15.44 15.60
CA ARG A 200 -5.01 -14.47 16.51
C ARG A 200 -5.07 -13.06 15.92
N ILE A 201 -4.02 -12.59 15.26
CA ILE A 201 -4.00 -11.27 14.61
C ILE A 201 -5.08 -11.19 13.51
N VAL A 202 -5.25 -12.23 12.70
CA VAL A 202 -6.31 -12.27 11.68
C VAL A 202 -7.69 -12.31 12.33
N ASP A 203 -7.89 -13.12 13.37
CA ASP A 203 -9.18 -13.21 14.06
C ASP A 203 -9.59 -11.88 14.69
N ASP A 204 -8.66 -11.22 15.39
CA ASP A 204 -8.87 -9.90 15.99
C ASP A 204 -9.18 -8.85 14.91
N PHE A 205 -8.45 -8.87 13.78
CA PHE A 205 -8.69 -7.99 12.64
C PHE A 205 -10.10 -8.19 12.06
N LEU A 206 -10.48 -9.43 11.74
CA LEU A 206 -11.79 -9.73 11.17
C LEU A 206 -12.92 -9.40 12.15
N ALA A 207 -12.75 -9.69 13.44
CA ALA A 207 -13.75 -9.36 14.45
C ALA A 207 -13.98 -7.84 14.57
N ALA A 208 -12.94 -7.03 14.42
CA ALA A 208 -13.03 -5.57 14.49
C ALA A 208 -13.61 -4.92 13.22
N HIS A 209 -13.50 -5.56 12.05
CA HIS A 209 -13.87 -4.97 10.76
C HIS A 209 -15.05 -5.65 10.08
N ARG A 210 -15.55 -6.78 10.60
CA ARG A 210 -16.80 -7.36 10.12
C ARG A 210 -17.89 -6.31 10.21
N HIS A 211 -18.58 -6.08 9.10
CA HIS A 211 -19.76 -5.25 9.10
C HIS A 211 -20.73 -5.76 10.18
N ASN A 212 -20.88 -4.97 11.25
CA ASN A 212 -22.01 -5.13 12.13
C ASN A 212 -23.24 -4.74 11.30
N ASP A 213 -24.09 -5.70 10.97
CA ASP A 213 -25.45 -5.48 10.46
C ASP A 213 -26.36 -4.82 11.53
N SER A 214 -25.86 -3.84 12.28
CA SER A 214 -26.53 -3.27 13.44
C SER A 214 -26.21 -1.80 13.63
N GLU A 215 -26.51 -0.98 12.62
CA GLU A 215 -27.15 0.31 12.87
C GLU A 215 -28.48 0.33 12.11
N PRO A 216 -29.64 0.18 12.78
CA PRO A 216 -30.90 0.50 12.14
C PRO A 216 -30.90 1.99 11.88
N ALA A 217 -30.98 2.36 10.61
CA ALA A 217 -31.25 3.72 10.15
C ALA A 217 -32.54 4.22 10.81
N THR A 218 -32.41 4.86 11.96
CA THR A 218 -33.50 5.61 12.58
C THR A 218 -33.37 7.02 12.07
N THR A 219 -34.01 7.32 10.95
CA THR A 219 -34.52 8.66 10.67
C THR A 219 -35.77 8.52 9.81
N GLN A 220 -36.90 8.73 10.50
CA GLN A 220 -38.26 8.75 9.97
C GLN A 220 -38.38 9.65 8.74
N ALA A 221 -38.97 9.10 7.68
CA ALA A 221 -39.67 9.87 6.68
C ALA A 221 -41.17 9.82 6.98
N GLY A 222 -41.79 11.00 7.12
CA GLY A 222 -43.22 11.20 6.94
C GLY A 222 -43.98 11.64 8.19
N ASP A 223 -44.16 12.96 8.33
CA ASP A 223 -45.53 13.49 8.36
C ASP A 223 -45.53 14.94 7.87
N ILE A 224 -45.91 15.08 6.59
CA ILE A 224 -46.40 16.33 6.01
C ILE A 224 -47.92 16.29 6.22
N PHE A 225 -48.46 17.11 7.12
CA PHE A 225 -49.84 17.56 7.01
C PHE A 225 -49.95 19.08 7.14
N THR A 226 -50.66 19.62 6.18
CA THR A 226 -50.83 21.01 5.77
C THR A 226 -51.70 21.84 6.73
N ALA A 227 -51.27 23.10 6.90
CA ALA A 227 -52.00 24.35 7.14
C ALA A 227 -53.42 24.37 7.77
N GLY A 228 -53.62 25.31 8.71
CA GLY A 228 -54.98 25.85 8.95
C GLY A 228 -55.20 26.58 10.28
N GLN A 229 -54.80 27.85 10.34
CA GLN A 229 -55.55 28.98 10.94
C GLN A 229 -56.08 28.97 12.40
N ALA A 230 -55.73 30.09 13.06
CA ALA A 230 -56.58 30.93 13.92
C ALA A 230 -56.80 30.54 15.40
N ALA A 231 -56.17 31.32 16.30
CA ALA A 231 -56.82 32.15 17.33
C ALA A 231 -55.72 32.70 18.26
N ASN A 232 -55.38 33.99 18.18
CA ASN A 232 -56.04 35.10 18.88
C ASN A 232 -55.69 35.17 20.38
N SER A 233 -54.85 36.15 20.74
CA SER A 233 -54.84 36.96 21.98
C SER A 233 -53.48 37.70 22.05
N ALA A 234 -53.33 38.90 21.49
CA ALA A 234 -53.84 40.21 21.92
C ALA A 234 -53.12 40.82 23.14
N SER A 235 -52.66 42.06 22.92
CA SER A 235 -52.35 43.16 23.87
C SER A 235 -50.85 43.53 23.87
N GLY A 236 -50.43 44.74 23.50
CA GLY A 236 -51.13 45.96 23.12
C GLY A 236 -50.10 47.10 23.17
N GLN A 237 -49.62 47.56 22.01
CA GLN A 237 -48.70 48.69 21.93
C GLN A 237 -49.49 50.01 22.01
N THR A 238 -49.26 50.70 23.11
CA THR A 238 -49.52 52.11 23.45
C THR A 238 -49.56 53.09 22.27
N ARG A 239 -50.61 53.91 22.22
CA ARG A 239 -50.54 55.29 21.72
C ARG A 239 -51.54 56.20 22.45
N THR A 240 -51.08 57.42 22.69
CA THR A 240 -51.78 58.70 22.94
C THR A 240 -51.65 59.31 24.34
N ASP A 241 -51.02 60.49 24.29
CA ASP A 241 -51.32 61.74 24.98
C ASP A 241 -51.13 61.88 26.48
N THR A 242 -50.16 62.74 26.82
CA THR A 242 -50.35 63.72 27.90
C THR A 242 -49.77 65.07 27.46
N ARG A 243 -50.68 65.99 27.13
CA ARG A 243 -50.46 67.43 27.00
C ARG A 243 -50.97 68.10 28.28
N ALA A 244 -50.08 68.69 29.06
CA ALA A 244 -50.23 69.84 29.99
C ALA A 244 -48.96 69.84 30.87
N GLY A 245 -48.16 70.89 31.05
CA GLY A 245 -48.40 72.32 30.98
C GLY A 245 -48.04 72.94 32.33
N ARG A 246 -47.18 73.98 32.31
CA ARG A 246 -46.80 74.94 33.37
C ARG A 246 -45.55 74.64 34.19
N GLY A 247 -44.71 75.67 34.27
CA GLY A 247 -43.53 75.79 35.13
C GLY A 247 -42.50 76.68 34.46
#